data_AF-A0A671MSS8-F1
#
_entry.id   AF-A0A671MSS8-F1
#
_cell.length_a   1.000
_cell.length_b   1.000
_cell.length_c   1.000
_cell.angle_alpha   90.00
_cell.angle_beta   90.00
_cell.angle_gamma   90.00
#
_symmetry.space_group_name_H-M   'P 1'
#
loop_
_entity.id
_entity.type
_entity.pdbx_description
1 polymer ?
#
loop_
_entity_poly.entity_id
_entity_poly.type
_entity_poly.pdbx_seq_one_letter_code
_entity_poly.pdbx_strand_id
1 'polypeptide(L)' 'MSGVAEAVSKIDDLTSGLLNLSELHAFQLRVDPANFKILSHNILVVLAILFPTDFTPEAHVAMDKFLSALSLALSEKYR' A
#
# COMPACT_ATOMS: atom_id res chain seq x y z
N MET A 1 -2.13 -11.32 -1.24
CA MET A 1 -1.13 -10.32 -0.80
C MET A 1 0.11 -10.25 -1.70
N SER A 2 0.11 -10.84 -2.91
CA SER A 2 1.27 -10.79 -3.82
C SER A 2 1.67 -9.38 -4.24
N GLY A 3 0.70 -8.49 -4.50
CA GLY A 3 0.99 -7.09 -4.86
C GLY A 3 1.72 -6.30 -3.77
N VAL A 4 1.42 -6.57 -2.50
CA VAL A 4 2.16 -5.95 -1.37
C VAL A 4 3.57 -6.53 -1.26
N ALA A 5 3.74 -7.84 -1.50
CA ALA A 5 5.07 -8.46 -1.52
C ALA A 5 5.93 -7.92 -2.67
N GLU A 6 5.34 -7.65 -3.84
CA GLU A 6 6.01 -6.98 -4.96
C GLU A 6 6.40 -5.53 -4.62
N ALA A 7 5.55 -4.82 -3.89
CA ALA A 7 5.90 -3.49 -3.41
C ALA A 7 7.10 -3.52 -2.44
N VAL A 8 7.15 -4.51 -1.55
CA VAL A 8 8.30 -4.69 -0.63
C VAL A 8 9.59 -4.99 -1.41
N SER A 9 9.55 -5.82 -2.46
CA SER A 9 10.75 -6.11 -3.26
C SER A 9 11.21 -4.94 -4.14
N LYS A 10 10.36 -3.92 -4.32
CA LYS A 10 10.62 -2.72 -5.13
C LYS A 10 10.54 -1.44 -4.28
N ILE A 11 10.86 -1.52 -2.99
CA ILE A 11 10.61 -0.44 -2.02
C ILE A 11 11.35 0.86 -2.36
N ASP A 12 12.48 0.78 -3.05
CA ASP A 12 13.28 1.95 -3.46
C ASP A 12 12.60 2.75 -4.59
N ASP A 13 11.78 2.10 -5.43
CA ASP A 13 11.02 2.73 -6.51
C ASP A 13 9.66 2.04 -6.73
N LEU A 14 8.72 2.40 -5.86
CA LEU A 14 7.35 1.87 -5.89
C LEU A 14 6.58 2.31 -7.13
N THR A 15 6.80 3.53 -7.60
CA THR A 15 6.11 4.15 -8.74
C THR A 15 6.37 3.42 -10.03
N SER A 16 7.65 3.21 -10.39
CA SER A 16 7.98 2.41 -11.57
C SER A 16 7.71 0.93 -11.33
N GLY A 17 7.92 0.46 -10.10
CA GLY A 17 7.74 -0.94 -9.73
C GLY A 17 6.31 -1.45 -9.85
N LEU A 18 5.31 -0.61 -9.57
CA LEU A 18 3.90 -0.98 -9.53
C LEU A 18 3.08 -0.39 -10.68
N LEU A 19 3.74 0.09 -11.73
CA LEU A 19 3.11 0.79 -12.86
C LEU A 19 1.95 0.00 -13.47
N ASN A 20 2.16 -1.28 -13.75
CA ASN A 20 1.11 -2.16 -14.30
C ASN A 20 -0.09 -2.30 -13.35
N LEU A 21 0.17 -2.34 -12.04
CA LEU A 21 -0.89 -2.43 -11.03
C LEU A 21 -1.67 -1.11 -10.95
N SER A 22 -0.99 0.04 -11.05
CA SER A 22 -1.63 1.35 -11.10
C SER A 22 -2.55 1.48 -12.32
N GLU A 23 -2.09 1.08 -13.51
CA GLU A 23 -2.90 1.11 -14.74
C GLU A 23 -4.15 0.22 -14.64
N LEU A 24 -4.00 -0.98 -14.05
CA LEU A 24 -5.13 -1.88 -13.81
C LEU A 24 -6.20 -1.20 -12.93
N HIS A 25 -5.79 -0.58 -11.82
CA HIS A 25 -6.71 0.09 -10.91
C HIS A 25 -7.34 1.34 -11.51
N ALA A 26 -6.58 2.11 -12.30
CA ALA A 26 -7.05 3.34 -12.93
C ALA A 26 -8.01 3.07 -14.11
N PHE A 27 -7.61 2.24 -15.07
CA PHE A 27 -8.29 2.13 -16.36
C PHE A 27 -9.33 1.02 -16.44
N GLN A 28 -9.05 -0.13 -15.80
CA GLN A 28 -9.95 -1.29 -15.85
C GLN A 28 -10.89 -1.33 -14.66
N LEU A 29 -10.36 -1.29 -13.44
CA LEU A 29 -11.16 -1.41 -12.21
C LEU A 29 -11.81 -0.08 -11.80
N ARG A 30 -11.19 1.05 -12.17
CA ARG A 30 -11.66 2.42 -11.89
C ARG A 30 -11.95 2.65 -10.40
N VAL A 31 -11.06 2.16 -9.55
CA VAL A 31 -11.19 2.28 -8.09
C VAL A 31 -10.96 3.73 -7.69
N ASP A 32 -11.79 4.37 -6.87
CA ASP A 32 -11.47 5.71 -6.36
C ASP A 32 -10.17 5.66 -5.51
N PRO A 33 -9.14 6.49 -5.81
CA PRO A 33 -7.88 6.56 -5.05
C PRO A 33 -8.06 6.73 -3.54
N ALA A 34 -9.15 7.34 -3.07
CA ALA A 34 -9.44 7.47 -1.65
C ALA A 34 -9.59 6.12 -0.94
N ASN A 35 -10.02 5.07 -1.65
CA ASN A 35 -10.20 3.73 -1.08
C ASN A 35 -8.88 3.05 -0.68
N PHE A 36 -7.75 3.41 -1.30
CA PHE A 36 -6.45 2.84 -0.92
C PHE A 36 -6.05 3.19 0.51
N LYS A 37 -6.40 4.40 0.98
CA LYS A 37 -6.16 4.82 2.36
C LYS A 37 -6.99 4.00 3.35
N ILE A 38 -8.25 3.72 3.00
CA ILE A 38 -9.16 2.91 3.82
C ILE A 38 -8.61 1.47 3.95
N LEU A 39 -8.18 0.88 2.84
CA LEU A 39 -7.59 -0.45 2.84
C LEU A 39 -6.28 -0.49 3.65
N SER A 40 -5.42 0.53 3.49
CA SER A 40 -4.16 0.65 4.24
C SER A 40 -4.41 0.69 5.74
N HIS A 41 -5.40 1.47 6.19
CA HIS A 41 -5.78 1.50 7.60
C HIS A 41 -6.26 0.14 8.11
N ASN A 42 -7.11 -0.56 7.35
CA ASN A 42 -7.58 -1.88 7.73
C ASN A 42 -6.44 -2.91 7.84
N ILE A 43 -5.43 -2.81 6.97
CA ILE A 43 -4.22 -3.65 7.07
C ILE A 43 -3.47 -3.35 8.38
N LEU A 44 -3.29 -2.08 8.76
CA LEU A 44 -2.65 -1.71 10.02
C LEU A 44 -3.41 -2.27 11.23
N VAL A 45 -4.74 -2.19 11.24
CA VAL A 45 -5.56 -2.75 12.31
C VAL A 45 -5.35 -4.26 12.42
N VAL A 46 -5.34 -4.98 11.29
CA VAL A 46 -5.10 -6.43 11.28
C VAL A 46 -3.69 -6.76 11.78
N LEU A 47 -2.67 -5.99 11.39
CA LEU A 47 -1.31 -6.18 11.88
C LEU A 47 -1.19 -5.96 13.39
N ALA A 48 -1.87 -4.94 13.93
CA ALA A 48 -1.92 -4.70 15.37
C ALA A 48 -2.57 -5.86 16.15
N ILE A 49 -3.61 -6.47 15.58
CA ILE A 49 -4.30 -7.61 16.21
C ILE A 49 -3.44 -8.90 16.14
N LEU A 50 -2.77 -9.14 15.02
CA LEU A 50 -2.01 -10.37 14.79
C LEU A 50 -0.62 -10.36 15.44
N PHE A 51 -0.01 -9.19 15.58
CA PHE A 51 1.35 -9.02 16.10
C PHE A 51 1.39 -8.05 17.29
N PRO A 52 0.64 -8.30 18.38
CA PRO A 52 0.46 -7.32 19.46
C PRO A 52 1.78 -6.96 20.18
N THR A 53 2.76 -7.86 20.20
CA THR A 53 4.08 -7.60 20.80
C THR A 53 5.04 -6.88 19.85
N ASP A 54 4.93 -7.16 18.55
CA ASP A 54 5.89 -6.68 17.54
C ASP A 54 5.39 -5.40 16.84
N PHE A 55 4.10 -5.07 17.00
CA PHE A 55 3.50 -3.83 16.53
C PHE A 55 3.83 -2.66 17.46
N THR A 56 5.13 -2.39 17.62
CA THR A 56 5.65 -1.26 18.39
C THR A 56 5.32 0.06 17.69
N PRO A 57 5.43 1.22 18.38
CA PRO A 57 5.24 2.52 17.74
C PRO A 57 6.13 2.74 16.50
N GLU A 58 7.36 2.25 16.53
CA GLU A 58 8.31 2.33 15.41
C GLU A 58 7.84 1.48 14.23
N ALA A 59 7.41 0.24 14.49
CA ALA A 59 6.87 -0.66 13.46
C ALA A 59 5.58 -0.10 12.85
N HIS A 60 4.70 0.49 13.67
CA HIS A 60 3.48 1.15 13.22
C HIS A 60 3.80 2.31 12.27
N VAL A 61 4.67 3.25 12.67
CA VAL A 61 5.04 4.39 11.83
C VAL A 61 5.72 3.94 10.53
N ALA A 62 6.59 2.94 10.59
CA ALA A 62 7.23 2.39 9.40
C ALA A 62 6.21 1.79 8.43
N MET A 63 5.25 1.02 8.93
CA MET A 63 4.24 0.37 8.09
C MET A 63 3.23 1.37 7.53
N ASP A 64 2.80 2.36 8.31
CA ASP A 64 1.91 3.44 7.84
C ASP A 64 2.57 4.26 6.72
N LYS A 65 3.85 4.59 6.88
CA LYS A 65 4.63 5.29 5.85
C LYS A 65 4.76 4.45 4.57
N PHE A 66 5.03 3.16 4.70
CA PHE A 66 5.11 2.23 3.56
C PHE A 66 3.76 2.13 2.82
N LEU A 67 2.66 1.91 3.55
CA LEU A 67 1.33 1.77 2.95
C LEU A 67 0.83 3.07 2.32
N SER A 68 1.22 4.23 2.87
CA SER A 68 0.98 5.54 2.27
C SER A 68 1.71 5.70 0.93
N ALA A 69 2.99 5.32 0.87
CA ALA A 69 3.77 5.35 -0.37
C ALA A 69 3.24 4.36 -1.42
N LEU A 70 2.83 3.17 -0.99
CA LEU A 70 2.15 2.19 -1.83
C LEU A 70 0.86 2.76 -2.43
N SER A 71 0.02 3.38 -1.60
CA SER A 71 -1.24 4.00 -2.04
C SER A 71 -1.00 5.11 -3.06
N LEU A 72 0.05 5.91 -2.87
CA LEU A 72 0.46 6.95 -3.81
C LEU A 72 0.88 6.33 -5.15
N ALA A 73 1.76 5.32 -5.14
CA ALA A 73 2.23 4.65 -6.35
C ALA A 73 1.08 4.01 -7.14
N LEU A 74 0.09 3.41 -6.48
CA LEU A 74 -1.11 2.88 -7.15
C LEU A 74 -1.99 3.97 -7.74
N SER A 75 -1.95 5.18 -7.19
CA SER A 75 -2.76 6.32 -7.65
C SER A 75 -2.10 7.11 -8.79
N GLU A 76 -0.87 6.78 -9.19
CA GLU A 76 -0.08 7.58 -10.12
C GLU A 76 -0.70 7.71 -11.52
N LYS A 77 -1.29 6.63 -12.05
CA LYS A 77 -1.86 6.58 -13.42
C LYS A 77 -3.31 7.02 -13.54
N TYR A 78 -3.87 7.62 -12.48
CA TYR A 78 -5.25 8.13 -12.50
C TYR A 78 -5.40 9.45 -13.25
N ARG A 79 -4.30 10.10 -13.63
CA ARG A 79 -4.25 11.38 -14.35
C ARG A 79 -3.29 11.32 -15.52
#